data_AF-A0A1Y1LWX1-F1
#
_entry.id   AF-A0A1Y1LWX1-F1
#
_cell.length_a   1.000
_cell.length_b   1.000
_cell.length_c   1.000
_cell.angle_alpha   90.00
_cell.angle_beta   90.00
_cell.angle_gamma   90.00
#
_symmetry.space_group_name_H-M   'P 1'
#
loop_
_entity.id
_entity.type
_entity.pdbx_description
1 polymer ?
#
loop_
_entity_poly.entity_id
_entity_poly.type
_entity_poly.pdbx_seq_one_letter_code
_entity_poly.pdbx_strand_id
1 'polypeptide(L)'
;DKLSTNLTSEQCAEIRKFFNDSNKFQLLRKKVCFPYSYVDCMSKLDEKDIPSHTKFYNDMTQEHISRDEYERVVRIWNVFNCKTLGDYSDLYLKTDVLLLADVFQNFRSLCMNVYGVDAAHYVTTPGLTWDAMLKFTRVKLELLTDMDMYHMIKKGIRGGVSTCIKRKSCANNEFVPGYDSNQAKVFIQYLDATNLYGNSMREYLPVDGFSWLTRADIEKFNVHDISDESDVGYILEVDLHYPLELHSTHNDLPFCPENILPPRAKYKQTKLIP
;
A
#
# COMPACT_ATOMS: atom_id res chain seq x y z
N ASP A 1 -6.81 -2.07 -11.14
CA ASP A 1 -5.81 -1.71 -12.15
C ASP A 1 -6.11 -0.40 -12.85
N LYS A 2 -5.44 0.67 -12.42
CA LYS A 2 -5.53 2.02 -13.01
C LYS A 2 -4.18 2.55 -13.51
N LEU A 3 -3.15 1.70 -13.58
CA LEU A 3 -1.79 2.15 -13.93
C LEU A 3 -1.70 2.55 -15.40
N SER A 4 -2.22 1.71 -16.31
CA SER A 4 -2.23 2.01 -17.74
C SER A 4 -3.15 3.18 -18.10
N THR A 5 -4.17 3.48 -17.30
CA THR A 5 -5.06 4.65 -17.54
C THR A 5 -4.36 5.99 -17.32
N ASN A 6 -3.26 6.01 -16.57
CA ASN A 6 -2.46 7.21 -16.33
C ASN A 6 -1.43 7.49 -17.44
N LEU A 7 -1.22 6.54 -18.36
CA LEU A 7 -0.26 6.71 -19.45
C LEU A 7 -0.83 7.61 -20.56
N THR A 8 -0.02 8.55 -21.03
CA THR A 8 -0.30 9.28 -22.26
C THR A 8 -0.14 8.37 -23.48
N SER A 9 -0.59 8.81 -24.66
CA SER A 9 -0.48 8.00 -25.88
C SER A 9 0.98 7.74 -26.26
N GLU A 10 1.87 8.68 -25.95
CA GLU A 10 3.31 8.62 -26.23
C GLU A 10 4.01 7.61 -25.31
N GLN A 11 3.49 7.42 -24.10
CA GLN A 11 3.99 6.45 -23.12
C GLN A 11 3.58 5.01 -23.44
N CYS A 12 2.59 4.82 -24.33
CA CYS A 12 2.11 3.52 -24.80
C CYS A 12 2.89 3.02 -26.03
N ALA A 13 4.22 2.98 -25.95
CA ALA A 13 5.10 2.67 -27.08
C ALA A 13 5.06 1.19 -27.49
N GLU A 14 5.04 0.26 -26.55
CA GLU A 14 5.02 -1.18 -26.79
C GLU A 14 3.71 -1.61 -27.44
N ILE A 15 2.55 -1.22 -26.90
CA ILE A 15 1.27 -1.57 -27.52
C ILE A 15 1.11 -0.95 -28.91
N ARG A 16 1.66 0.25 -29.15
CA ARG A 16 1.64 0.92 -30.46
C ARG A 16 2.41 0.15 -31.54
N LYS A 17 3.47 -0.59 -31.18
CA LYS A 17 4.22 -1.44 -32.13
C LYS A 17 3.35 -2.55 -32.72
N PHE A 18 2.40 -3.09 -31.94
CA PHE A 18 1.52 -4.18 -32.37
C PHE A 18 0.19 -3.70 -32.96
N PHE A 19 -0.28 -2.52 -32.56
CA PHE A 19 -1.51 -1.90 -33.05
C PHE A 19 -1.18 -0.51 -33.61
N ASN A 20 -0.70 -0.48 -34.85
CA ASN A 20 -0.28 0.73 -35.54
C ASN A 20 -1.45 1.61 -36.02
N ASP A 21 -2.60 0.99 -36.33
CA ASP A 21 -3.84 1.69 -36.64
C ASP A 21 -4.32 2.53 -35.45
N SER A 22 -4.57 3.81 -35.71
CA SER A 22 -4.87 4.78 -34.65
C SER A 22 -6.16 4.44 -33.90
N ASN A 23 -7.20 3.96 -34.60
CA ASN A 23 -8.47 3.59 -33.97
C ASN A 23 -8.32 2.34 -33.10
N LYS A 24 -7.65 1.29 -33.60
CA LYS A 24 -7.34 0.06 -32.84
C LYS A 24 -6.47 0.34 -31.61
N PHE A 25 -5.44 1.16 -31.77
CA PHE A 25 -4.60 1.61 -30.65
C PHE A 25 -5.41 2.33 -29.58
N GLN A 26 -6.24 3.31 -29.96
CA GLN A 26 -7.06 4.05 -28.99
C GLN A 26 -8.05 3.15 -28.24
N LEU A 27 -8.56 2.10 -28.89
CA LEU A 27 -9.44 1.13 -28.25
C LEU A 27 -8.72 0.25 -27.23
N LEU A 28 -7.44 -0.09 -27.47
CA LEU A 28 -6.69 -1.03 -26.62
C LEU A 28 -5.70 -0.37 -25.65
N ARG A 29 -5.45 0.95 -25.74
CA ARG A 29 -4.53 1.65 -24.82
C ARG A 29 -5.00 1.73 -23.36
N LYS A 30 -6.17 1.18 -23.05
CA LYS A 30 -6.73 1.06 -21.70
C LYS A 30 -7.11 -0.39 -21.47
N LYS A 31 -7.07 -0.84 -20.21
CA LYS A 31 -7.52 -2.19 -19.83
C LYS A 31 -8.91 -2.47 -20.43
N VAL A 32 -9.07 -3.66 -21.00
CA VAL A 32 -10.32 -4.14 -21.60
C VAL A 32 -11.04 -5.00 -20.54
N CYS A 33 -12.34 -5.24 -20.66
CA CYS A 33 -13.07 -6.10 -19.73
C CYS A 33 -13.12 -7.53 -20.27
N PHE A 34 -13.01 -8.54 -19.40
CA PHE A 34 -13.16 -9.94 -19.76
C PHE A 34 -14.17 -10.64 -18.84
N PRO A 35 -15.05 -11.52 -19.34
CA PRO A 35 -16.11 -12.12 -18.52
C PRO A 35 -15.58 -13.36 -17.79
N TYR A 36 -14.71 -13.17 -16.78
CA TYR A 36 -14.02 -14.25 -16.08
C TYR A 36 -14.95 -15.30 -15.48
N SER A 37 -16.00 -14.85 -14.76
CA SER A 37 -16.96 -15.75 -14.12
C SER A 37 -17.79 -16.54 -15.14
N TYR A 38 -17.91 -16.03 -16.37
CA TYR A 38 -18.58 -16.74 -17.45
C TYR A 38 -17.67 -17.80 -18.07
N VAL A 39 -16.39 -17.52 -18.32
CA VAL A 39 -15.47 -18.44 -19.01
C VAL A 39 -14.89 -19.46 -18.01
N ASP A 40 -15.73 -20.42 -17.62
CA ASP A 40 -15.40 -21.48 -16.65
C ASP A 40 -14.85 -22.77 -17.30
N CYS A 41 -14.88 -22.88 -18.63
CA CYS A 41 -14.36 -24.01 -19.37
C CYS A 41 -13.89 -23.63 -20.78
N MET A 42 -12.98 -24.42 -21.34
CA MET A 42 -12.35 -24.13 -22.63
C MET A 42 -13.34 -24.07 -23.80
N SER A 43 -14.41 -24.86 -23.78
CA SER A 43 -15.40 -24.87 -24.87
C SER A 43 -16.15 -23.55 -25.02
N LYS A 44 -16.20 -22.70 -23.98
CA LYS A 44 -16.78 -21.35 -24.09
C LYS A 44 -15.96 -20.43 -24.99
N LEU A 45 -14.66 -20.71 -25.18
CA LEU A 45 -13.82 -19.97 -26.10
C LEU A 45 -14.21 -20.21 -27.57
N ASP A 46 -14.94 -21.27 -27.89
CA ASP A 46 -15.44 -21.55 -29.24
C ASP A 46 -16.76 -20.82 -29.56
N GLU A 47 -17.37 -20.15 -28.57
CA GLU A 47 -18.61 -19.37 -28.77
C GLU A 47 -18.40 -18.24 -29.77
N LYS A 48 -19.34 -18.08 -30.70
CA LYS A 48 -19.24 -17.16 -31.84
C LYS A 48 -19.80 -15.77 -31.58
N ASP A 49 -20.41 -15.58 -30.42
CA ASP A 49 -21.04 -14.34 -30.01
C ASP A 49 -20.39 -13.81 -28.74
N ILE A 50 -20.30 -12.49 -28.62
CA ILE A 50 -19.89 -11.87 -27.36
C ILE A 50 -20.97 -12.13 -26.29
N PRO A 51 -20.61 -12.59 -25.08
CA PRO A 51 -21.59 -12.84 -24.02
C PRO A 51 -22.38 -11.58 -23.68
N SER A 52 -23.63 -11.73 -23.23
CA SER A 52 -24.47 -10.60 -22.82
C SER A 52 -23.86 -9.82 -21.65
N HIS A 53 -24.25 -8.55 -21.50
CA HIS A 53 -23.77 -7.68 -20.41
C HIS A 53 -23.90 -8.30 -19.00
N THR A 54 -24.98 -9.03 -18.76
CA THR A 54 -25.22 -9.76 -17.50
C THR A 54 -24.17 -10.85 -17.20
N LYS A 55 -23.46 -11.36 -18.20
CA LYS A 55 -22.39 -12.35 -18.06
C LYS A 55 -21.02 -11.72 -17.73
N PHE A 56 -20.91 -10.39 -17.75
CA PHE A 56 -19.74 -9.63 -17.29
C PHE A 56 -19.89 -9.22 -15.80
N TYR A 57 -20.40 -10.12 -14.97
CA TYR A 57 -20.44 -9.92 -13.52
C TYR A 57 -19.05 -10.18 -12.92
N ASN A 58 -18.62 -9.35 -11.98
CA ASN A 58 -17.34 -9.49 -11.29
C ASN A 58 -17.56 -9.97 -9.86
N ASP A 59 -17.21 -11.22 -9.59
CA ASP A 59 -17.38 -11.83 -8.26
C ASP A 59 -16.53 -11.16 -7.17
N MET A 60 -15.44 -10.48 -7.51
CA MET A 60 -14.62 -9.78 -6.51
C MET A 60 -15.24 -8.45 -6.06
N THR A 61 -15.87 -7.72 -6.98
CA THR A 61 -16.52 -6.43 -6.65
C THR A 61 -18.02 -6.57 -6.40
N GLN A 62 -18.59 -7.75 -6.68
CA GLN A 62 -20.03 -8.02 -6.61
C GLN A 62 -20.87 -7.08 -7.48
N GLU A 63 -20.32 -6.64 -8.61
CA GLU A 63 -20.94 -5.65 -9.51
C GLU A 63 -20.81 -6.08 -10.98
N HIS A 64 -21.75 -5.63 -11.81
CA HIS A 64 -21.60 -5.70 -13.27
C HIS A 64 -20.70 -4.57 -13.77
N ILE A 65 -20.02 -4.79 -14.90
CA ILE A 65 -19.35 -3.69 -15.61
C ILE A 65 -20.38 -2.61 -16.00
N SER A 66 -19.93 -1.38 -16.20
CA SER A 66 -20.79 -0.31 -16.70
C SER A 66 -21.27 -0.58 -18.13
N ARG A 67 -22.36 0.09 -18.52
CA ARG A 67 -22.88 0.01 -19.90
C ARG A 67 -21.85 0.50 -20.93
N ASP A 68 -21.14 1.58 -20.62
CA ASP A 68 -20.10 2.14 -21.48
C ASP A 68 -18.93 1.17 -21.68
N GLU A 69 -18.54 0.44 -20.62
CA GLU A 69 -17.53 -0.61 -20.72
C GLU A 69 -17.99 -1.75 -21.62
N TYR A 70 -19.24 -2.18 -21.49
CA TYR A 70 -19.80 -3.23 -22.34
C TYR A 70 -19.93 -2.80 -23.81
N GLU A 71 -20.37 -1.57 -24.08
CA GLU A 71 -20.41 -1.03 -25.45
C GLU A 71 -19.01 -0.96 -26.07
N ARG A 72 -17.99 -0.65 -25.26
CA ARG A 72 -16.58 -0.72 -25.69
C ARG A 72 -16.13 -2.15 -25.99
N VAL A 73 -16.53 -3.14 -25.19
CA VAL A 73 -16.26 -4.57 -25.46
C VAL A 73 -16.83 -4.98 -26.82
N VAL A 74 -18.11 -4.67 -27.08
CA VAL A 74 -18.78 -4.96 -28.36
C VAL A 74 -18.08 -4.25 -29.52
N ARG A 75 -17.66 -2.99 -29.33
CA ARG A 75 -16.90 -2.26 -30.36
C ARG A 75 -15.55 -2.91 -30.66
N ILE A 76 -14.82 -3.36 -29.64
CA ILE A 76 -13.55 -4.07 -29.81
C ILE A 76 -13.77 -5.37 -30.59
N TRP A 77 -14.75 -6.18 -30.18
CA TRP A 77 -15.11 -7.42 -30.89
C TRP A 77 -15.28 -7.18 -32.39
N ASN A 78 -16.06 -6.16 -32.76
CA ASN A 78 -16.35 -5.83 -34.15
C ASN A 78 -15.13 -5.26 -34.89
N VAL A 79 -14.40 -4.30 -34.31
CA VAL A 79 -13.24 -3.65 -34.97
C VAL A 79 -12.08 -4.62 -35.20
N PHE A 80 -11.92 -5.62 -34.32
CA PHE A 80 -10.90 -6.64 -34.43
C PHE A 80 -11.36 -7.89 -35.18
N ASN A 81 -12.62 -7.92 -35.63
CA ASN A 81 -13.24 -9.05 -36.34
C ASN A 81 -13.07 -10.38 -35.57
N CYS A 82 -13.26 -10.34 -34.25
CA CYS A 82 -13.26 -11.54 -33.42
C CYS A 82 -14.38 -12.49 -33.91
N LYS A 83 -14.02 -13.74 -34.21
CA LYS A 83 -14.99 -14.76 -34.66
C LYS A 83 -15.43 -15.63 -33.50
N THR A 84 -14.59 -15.77 -32.48
CA THR A 84 -14.88 -16.55 -31.28
C THR A 84 -14.48 -15.80 -30.02
N LEU A 85 -15.00 -16.25 -28.87
CA LEU A 85 -14.59 -15.74 -27.56
C LEU A 85 -13.10 -16.00 -27.28
N GLY A 86 -12.52 -17.03 -27.90
CA GLY A 86 -11.09 -17.31 -27.95
C GLY A 86 -10.29 -16.20 -28.62
N ASP A 87 -10.72 -15.72 -29.80
CA ASP A 87 -10.06 -14.60 -30.48
C ASP A 87 -10.06 -13.33 -29.59
N TYR A 88 -11.17 -13.10 -28.90
CA TYR A 88 -11.30 -11.99 -27.97
C TYR A 88 -10.42 -12.17 -26.72
N SER A 89 -10.31 -13.40 -26.20
CA SER A 89 -9.44 -13.76 -25.09
C SER A 89 -7.96 -13.52 -25.43
N ASP A 90 -7.51 -13.95 -26.61
CA ASP A 90 -6.14 -13.72 -27.07
C ASP A 90 -5.82 -12.23 -27.22
N LEU A 91 -6.78 -11.47 -27.76
CA LEU A 91 -6.66 -10.02 -27.85
C LEU A 91 -6.59 -9.36 -26.48
N TYR A 92 -7.43 -9.80 -25.54
CA TYR A 92 -7.43 -9.35 -24.16
C TYR A 92 -6.08 -9.60 -23.49
N LEU A 93 -5.58 -10.84 -23.54
CA LEU A 93 -4.31 -11.22 -22.92
C LEU A 93 -3.13 -10.48 -23.54
N LYS A 94 -3.09 -10.37 -24.87
CA LYS A 94 -2.05 -9.60 -25.57
C LYS A 94 -2.06 -8.13 -25.15
N THR A 95 -3.25 -7.54 -25.01
CA THR A 95 -3.40 -6.15 -24.55
C THR A 95 -2.89 -5.98 -23.12
N ASP A 96 -3.24 -6.88 -22.21
CA ASP A 96 -2.79 -6.82 -20.81
C ASP A 96 -1.26 -6.92 -20.70
N VAL A 97 -0.64 -7.84 -21.45
CA VAL A 97 0.83 -8.00 -21.47
C VAL A 97 1.52 -6.75 -22.03
N LEU A 98 1.02 -6.18 -23.13
CA LEU A 98 1.63 -5.00 -23.75
C LEU A 98 1.46 -3.75 -22.90
N LEU A 99 0.29 -3.56 -22.26
CA LEU A 99 0.08 -2.46 -21.33
C LEU A 99 0.98 -2.58 -20.09
N LEU A 100 1.19 -3.80 -19.57
CA LEU A 100 2.13 -4.01 -18.48
C LEU A 100 3.57 -3.70 -18.92
N ALA A 101 3.97 -4.11 -20.13
CA ALA A 101 5.27 -3.77 -20.68
C ALA A 101 5.44 -2.24 -20.79
N ASP A 102 4.44 -1.52 -21.29
CA ASP A 102 4.44 -0.06 -21.34
C ASP A 102 4.59 0.58 -19.95
N VAL A 103 3.78 0.15 -18.97
CA VAL A 103 3.88 0.63 -17.59
C VAL A 103 5.30 0.38 -17.04
N PHE A 104 5.87 -0.80 -17.27
CA PHE A 104 7.18 -1.14 -16.75
C PHE A 104 8.32 -0.38 -17.45
N GLN A 105 8.27 -0.17 -18.78
CA GLN A 105 9.28 0.63 -19.47
C GLN A 105 9.25 2.10 -19.02
N ASN A 106 8.05 2.65 -18.77
CA ASN A 106 7.92 3.99 -18.19
C ASN A 106 8.49 4.04 -16.77
N PHE A 107 8.19 3.04 -15.94
CA PHE A 107 8.75 2.94 -14.59
C PHE A 107 10.29 2.84 -14.60
N ARG A 108 10.87 2.01 -15.47
CA ARG A 108 12.32 1.91 -15.66
C ARG A 108 12.94 3.25 -16.05
N SER A 109 12.35 3.92 -17.04
CA SER A 109 12.81 5.23 -17.50
C SER A 109 12.75 6.26 -16.38
N LEU A 110 11.66 6.28 -15.60
CA LEU A 110 11.52 7.14 -14.43
C LEU A 110 12.59 6.84 -13.38
N CYS A 111 12.78 5.58 -12.99
CA CYS A 111 13.77 5.18 -12.00
C CYS A 111 15.19 5.54 -12.44
N MET A 112 15.52 5.33 -13.71
CA MET A 112 16.82 5.72 -14.26
C MET A 112 16.99 7.25 -14.24
N ASN A 113 15.98 8.01 -14.61
CA ASN A 113 16.07 9.48 -14.64
C ASN A 113 16.14 10.10 -13.24
N VAL A 114 15.39 9.57 -12.28
CA VAL A 114 15.27 10.15 -10.92
C VAL A 114 16.35 9.62 -9.99
N TYR A 115 16.60 8.31 -10.00
CA TYR A 115 17.49 7.64 -9.04
C TYR A 115 18.80 7.19 -9.69
N GLY A 116 18.85 7.11 -11.02
CA GLY A 116 19.99 6.56 -11.76
C GLY A 116 20.25 5.08 -11.45
N VAL A 117 19.18 4.33 -11.14
CA VAL A 117 19.20 2.88 -11.03
C VAL A 117 18.11 2.31 -11.93
N ASP A 118 18.39 1.20 -12.61
CA ASP A 118 17.41 0.54 -13.47
C ASP A 118 16.54 -0.41 -12.65
N ALA A 119 15.22 -0.21 -12.70
CA ALA A 119 14.27 -1.07 -12.01
C ALA A 119 14.34 -2.54 -12.42
N ALA A 120 14.83 -2.85 -13.63
CA ALA A 120 14.98 -4.23 -14.10
C ALA A 120 16.07 -5.04 -13.37
N HIS A 121 16.93 -4.40 -12.57
CA HIS A 121 17.93 -5.09 -11.74
C HIS A 121 17.39 -5.54 -10.38
N TYR A 122 16.13 -5.24 -10.06
CA TYR A 122 15.54 -5.52 -8.77
C TYR A 122 14.33 -6.44 -8.91
N VAL A 123 14.22 -7.39 -7.98
CA VAL A 123 13.05 -8.29 -7.88
C VAL A 123 11.84 -7.53 -7.33
N THR A 124 12.05 -6.56 -6.44
CA THR A 124 10.97 -5.82 -5.77
C THR A 124 11.32 -4.34 -5.61
N THR A 125 10.29 -3.49 -5.52
CA THR A 125 10.44 -2.04 -5.30
C THR A 125 11.19 -1.69 -4.01
N PRO A 126 11.01 -2.37 -2.86
CA PRO A 126 11.81 -2.10 -1.67
C PRO A 126 13.33 -2.20 -1.89
N GLY A 127 13.81 -3.20 -2.64
CA GLY A 127 15.22 -3.33 -2.97
C GLY A 127 15.72 -2.18 -3.83
N LEU A 128 14.94 -1.79 -4.84
CA LEU A 128 15.21 -0.61 -5.66
C LEU A 128 15.32 0.66 -4.80
N THR A 129 14.33 0.90 -3.94
CA THR A 129 14.28 2.11 -3.11
C THR A 129 15.38 2.14 -2.06
N TRP A 130 15.82 0.97 -1.58
CA TRP A 130 16.95 0.86 -0.65
C TRP A 130 18.26 1.31 -1.31
N ASP A 131 18.57 0.77 -2.48
CA ASP A 131 19.80 1.15 -3.21
C ASP A 131 19.72 2.59 -3.72
N ALA A 132 18.54 3.05 -4.15
CA ALA A 132 18.31 4.45 -4.48
C ALA A 132 18.56 5.38 -3.28
N MET A 133 18.09 5.00 -2.09
CA MET A 133 18.32 5.74 -0.84
C MET A 133 19.82 5.80 -0.52
N LEU A 134 20.52 4.66 -0.50
CA LEU A 134 21.95 4.60 -0.21
C LEU A 134 22.77 5.44 -1.20
N LYS A 135 22.44 5.36 -2.49
CA LYS A 135 23.12 6.14 -3.54
C LYS A 135 22.88 7.64 -3.38
N PHE A 136 21.66 8.04 -3.04
CA PHE A 136 21.27 9.44 -2.90
C PHE A 136 21.88 10.08 -1.65
N THR A 137 21.74 9.44 -0.49
CA THR A 137 22.19 9.99 0.80
C THR A 137 23.68 9.76 1.04
N ARG A 138 24.27 8.73 0.42
CA ARG A 138 25.64 8.24 0.68
C ARG A 138 25.88 7.84 2.13
N VAL A 139 24.80 7.59 2.88
CA VAL A 139 24.87 7.15 4.27
C VAL A 139 25.59 5.80 4.35
N LYS A 140 26.35 5.62 5.41
CA LYS A 140 26.93 4.32 5.78
C LYS A 140 26.15 3.81 6.97
N LEU A 141 25.46 2.69 6.79
CA LEU A 141 24.72 2.05 7.86
C LEU A 141 25.58 0.95 8.46
N GLU A 142 25.81 1.01 9.77
CA GLU A 142 26.49 -0.04 10.49
C GLU A 142 25.60 -1.29 10.57
N LEU A 143 26.20 -2.46 10.35
CA LEU A 143 25.53 -3.73 10.54
C LEU A 143 25.64 -4.15 12.01
N LEU A 144 24.50 -4.37 12.67
CA LEU A 144 24.47 -4.99 13.99
C LEU A 144 25.04 -6.40 13.93
N THR A 145 26.16 -6.62 14.63
CA THR A 145 26.86 -7.91 14.71
C THR A 145 26.68 -8.61 16.06
N ASP A 146 26.30 -7.85 17.10
CA ASP A 146 25.94 -8.38 18.41
C ASP A 146 24.51 -8.93 18.38
N MET A 147 24.36 -10.21 18.72
CA MET A 147 23.07 -10.91 18.71
C MET A 147 22.11 -10.40 19.78
N ASP A 148 22.62 -10.01 20.94
CA ASP A 148 21.79 -9.51 22.03
C ASP A 148 21.25 -8.11 21.68
N MET A 149 22.05 -7.25 21.05
CA MET A 149 21.58 -5.96 20.50
C MET A 149 20.50 -6.17 19.44
N TYR A 150 20.72 -7.11 18.51
CA TYR A 150 19.75 -7.46 17.48
C TYR A 150 18.42 -7.92 18.11
N HIS A 151 18.48 -8.80 19.11
CA HIS A 151 17.30 -9.29 19.79
C HIS A 151 16.56 -8.20 20.57
N MET A 152 17.29 -7.32 21.26
CA MET A 152 16.71 -6.16 21.96
C MET A 152 15.96 -5.24 21.00
N ILE A 153 16.60 -4.83 19.89
CA ILE A 153 15.99 -3.96 18.88
C ILE A 153 14.79 -4.64 18.24
N LYS A 154 14.90 -5.90 17.85
CA LYS A 154 13.80 -6.67 17.25
C LYS A 154 12.61 -6.80 18.20
N LYS A 155 12.85 -7.03 19.50
CA LYS A 155 11.81 -7.07 20.54
C LYS A 155 11.17 -5.69 20.75
N GLY A 156 11.88 -4.60 20.46
CA GLY A 156 11.39 -3.22 20.52
C GLY A 156 10.52 -2.78 19.33
N ILE A 157 10.63 -3.44 18.16
CA ILE A 157 9.87 -3.04 16.96
C ILE A 157 8.36 -3.15 17.21
N ARG A 158 7.62 -2.08 16.90
CA ARG A 158 6.16 -2.01 16.95
C ARG A 158 5.62 -1.56 15.59
N GLY A 159 4.41 -2.00 15.26
CA GLY A 159 3.69 -1.53 14.07
C GLY A 159 2.95 -0.21 14.33
N GLY A 160 2.15 0.22 13.36
CA GLY A 160 1.28 1.37 13.53
C GLY A 160 0.25 1.17 14.65
N VAL A 161 -0.03 2.24 15.40
CA VAL A 161 -1.06 2.24 16.44
C VAL A 161 -2.44 2.29 15.78
N SER A 162 -3.31 1.36 16.16
CA SER A 162 -4.70 1.30 15.69
C SER A 162 -5.63 1.09 16.90
N THR A 163 -6.38 2.12 17.26
CA THR A 163 -7.29 2.11 18.42
C THR A 163 -8.73 2.37 18.02
N CYS A 164 -9.68 1.80 18.76
CA CYS A 164 -11.11 2.06 18.62
C CYS A 164 -11.66 2.46 19.98
N ILE A 165 -11.74 3.78 20.22
CA ILE A 165 -12.18 4.36 21.49
C ILE A 165 -13.71 4.25 21.63
N LYS A 166 -14.44 4.55 20.54
CA LYS A 166 -15.89 4.48 20.48
C LYS A 166 -16.32 3.45 19.44
N ARG A 167 -17.10 2.44 19.88
CA ARG A 167 -17.57 1.33 19.02
C ARG A 167 -18.33 1.79 17.78
N LYS A 168 -19.10 2.88 17.89
CA LYS A 168 -19.87 3.46 16.80
C LYS A 168 -20.10 4.94 17.04
N SER A 169 -19.88 5.75 16.01
CA SER A 169 -20.36 7.13 15.94
C SER A 169 -21.14 7.30 14.64
N CYS A 170 -22.27 8.01 14.71
CA CYS A 170 -23.06 8.38 13.55
C CYS A 170 -23.03 9.90 13.43
N ALA A 171 -22.78 10.41 12.22
CA ALA A 171 -22.96 11.82 11.95
C ALA A 171 -24.47 12.15 11.98
N ASN A 172 -24.81 13.32 12.53
CA ASN A 172 -26.16 13.89 12.49
C ASN A 172 -26.03 15.37 12.15
N ASN A 173 -26.06 15.72 10.87
CA ASN A 173 -25.96 17.10 10.41
C ASN A 173 -26.60 17.22 9.03
N GLU A 174 -26.91 18.46 8.63
CA GLU A 174 -27.60 18.77 7.37
C GLU A 174 -26.92 18.28 6.08
N PHE A 175 -25.66 17.86 6.15
CA PHE A 175 -24.88 17.40 4.99
C PHE A 175 -25.00 15.90 4.71
N VAL A 176 -25.62 15.12 5.61
CA VAL A 176 -25.74 13.65 5.47
C VAL A 176 -27.20 13.20 5.36
N PRO A 177 -27.51 12.18 4.53
CA PRO A 177 -28.86 11.61 4.45
C PRO A 177 -29.34 11.09 5.81
N GLY A 178 -30.60 11.38 6.16
CA GLY A 178 -31.21 10.94 7.42
C GLY A 178 -30.98 11.87 8.62
N TYR A 179 -30.60 13.13 8.39
CA TYR A 179 -30.52 14.17 9.43
C TYR A 179 -31.83 14.30 10.22
N ASP A 180 -31.74 14.26 11.55
CA ASP A 180 -32.84 14.50 12.47
C ASP A 180 -32.60 15.77 13.27
N SER A 181 -33.43 16.80 13.02
CA SER A 181 -33.36 18.10 13.69
C SER A 181 -33.70 18.04 15.18
N ASN A 182 -34.33 16.95 15.64
CA ASN A 182 -34.66 16.75 17.05
C ASN A 182 -33.49 16.14 17.85
N GLN A 183 -32.43 15.70 17.17
CA GLN A 183 -31.22 15.16 17.80
C GLN A 183 -30.08 16.17 17.76
N ALA A 184 -29.12 16.00 18.66
CA ALA A 184 -27.92 16.85 18.70
C ALA A 184 -27.15 16.77 17.38
N LYS A 185 -26.64 17.92 16.92
CA LYS A 185 -25.76 17.93 15.73
C LYS A 185 -24.45 17.22 16.04
N VAL A 186 -24.07 16.27 15.21
CA VAL A 186 -22.82 15.50 15.32
C VAL A 186 -22.08 15.57 13.98
N PHE A 187 -20.85 16.05 14.03
CA PHE A 187 -19.91 16.04 12.92
C PHE A 187 -18.84 14.99 13.17
N ILE A 188 -18.39 14.32 12.12
CA ILE A 188 -17.25 13.40 12.16
C ILE A 188 -16.21 13.94 11.19
N GLN A 189 -15.02 14.22 11.71
CA GLN A 189 -13.90 14.72 10.93
C GLN A 189 -12.95 13.55 10.62
N TYR A 190 -12.55 13.43 9.36
CA TYR A 190 -11.43 12.57 8.95
C TYR A 190 -10.17 13.41 8.87
N LEU A 191 -9.12 13.00 9.58
CA LEU A 191 -7.79 13.62 9.57
C LEU A 191 -6.77 12.54 9.20
N ASP A 192 -5.87 12.87 8.29
CA ASP A 192 -4.87 11.93 7.77
C ASP A 192 -3.54 12.66 7.59
N ALA A 193 -2.46 12.07 8.11
CA ALA A 193 -1.13 12.65 8.02
C ALA A 193 -0.51 12.29 6.67
N THR A 194 -0.26 13.29 5.83
CA THR A 194 0.40 13.08 4.53
C THR A 194 1.86 12.68 4.75
N ASN A 195 2.26 11.50 4.25
CA ASN A 195 3.61 10.95 4.34
C ASN A 195 4.17 10.86 5.78
N LEU A 196 3.38 10.27 6.69
CA LEU A 196 3.73 10.13 8.12
C LEU A 196 5.16 9.58 8.35
N TYR A 197 5.47 8.41 7.79
CA TYR A 197 6.81 7.80 7.96
C TYR A 197 7.91 8.64 7.31
N GLY A 198 7.67 9.23 6.14
CA GLY A 198 8.65 10.10 5.50
C GLY A 198 8.94 11.35 6.33
N ASN A 199 7.96 11.87 7.08
CA ASN A 199 8.22 12.93 8.04
C ASN A 199 9.09 12.44 9.20
N SER A 200 8.76 11.30 9.82
CA SER A 200 9.56 10.71 10.90
C SER A 200 10.99 10.36 10.45
N MET A 201 11.19 10.00 9.19
CA MET A 201 12.52 9.69 8.63
C MET A 201 13.40 10.94 8.41
N ARG A 202 12.89 12.14 8.68
CA ARG A 202 13.68 13.39 8.63
C ARG A 202 14.28 13.76 9.98
N GLU A 203 13.86 13.09 11.04
CA GLU A 203 14.38 13.28 12.39
C GLU A 203 15.73 12.56 12.57
N TYR A 204 16.39 12.77 13.72
CA TYR A 204 17.61 12.07 14.07
C TYR A 204 17.34 10.56 14.22
N LEU A 205 18.04 9.74 13.44
CA LEU A 205 17.91 8.29 13.41
C LEU A 205 19.26 7.61 13.63
N PRO A 206 19.30 6.46 14.34
CA PRO A 206 20.54 5.73 14.55
C PRO A 206 21.02 5.10 13.24
N VAL A 207 22.27 5.39 12.87
CA VAL A 207 22.90 4.87 11.64
C VAL A 207 24.17 4.07 11.89
N ASP A 208 24.90 4.39 12.96
CA ASP A 208 26.15 3.75 13.39
C ASP A 208 26.45 4.01 14.88
N GLY A 209 27.60 3.52 15.35
CA GLY A 209 28.10 3.71 16.71
C GLY A 209 27.45 2.80 17.74
N PHE A 210 26.88 1.66 17.31
CA PHE A 210 26.12 0.79 18.22
C PHE A 210 27.03 0.18 19.28
N SER A 211 26.77 0.51 20.55
CA SER A 211 27.54 0.02 21.69
C SER A 211 26.66 -0.13 22.93
N TRP A 212 27.03 -1.08 23.80
CA TRP A 212 26.42 -1.20 25.12
C TRP A 212 26.98 -0.14 26.06
N LEU A 213 26.09 0.49 26.83
CA LEU A 213 26.52 1.35 27.93
C LEU A 213 27.23 0.53 29.00
N THR A 214 28.28 1.09 29.59
CA THR A 214 28.90 0.47 30.77
C THR A 214 27.99 0.66 31.98
N ARG A 215 28.20 -0.16 33.01
CA ARG A 215 27.47 0.00 34.27
C ARG A 215 27.63 1.39 34.88
N ALA A 216 28.81 1.98 34.76
CA ALA A 216 29.08 3.34 35.25
C ALA A 216 28.33 4.42 34.47
N ASP A 217 28.11 4.20 33.16
CA ASP A 217 27.31 5.11 32.33
C ASP A 217 25.83 5.02 32.70
N ILE A 218 25.32 3.79 32.92
CA ILE A 218 23.93 3.55 33.35
C ILE A 218 23.67 4.20 34.70
N GLU A 219 24.58 4.06 35.67
CA GLU A 219 24.43 4.64 37.01
C GLU A 219 24.39 6.19 37.00
N LYS A 220 24.90 6.83 35.95
CA LYS A 220 24.89 8.29 35.76
C LYS A 220 23.86 8.75 34.73
N PHE A 221 23.12 7.81 34.13
CA PHE A 221 22.21 8.11 33.05
C PHE A 221 20.98 8.87 33.56
N ASN A 222 20.66 9.99 32.93
CA ASN A 222 19.45 10.76 33.18
C ASN A 222 18.82 11.15 31.84
N VAL A 223 17.64 10.60 31.55
CA VAL A 223 16.94 10.82 30.28
C VAL A 223 16.60 12.29 30.04
N HIS A 224 16.41 13.06 31.11
CA HIS A 224 16.05 14.49 31.01
C HIS A 224 17.22 15.38 30.57
N ASP A 225 18.45 14.86 30.62
CA ASP A 225 19.64 15.60 30.22
C ASP A 225 19.96 15.42 28.72
N ILE A 226 19.17 14.62 28.00
CA ILE A 226 19.38 14.27 26.60
C ILE A 226 18.46 15.10 25.72
N SER A 227 19.05 15.78 24.73
CA SER A 227 18.29 16.52 23.72
C SER A 227 17.71 15.57 22.68
N ASP A 228 16.50 15.89 22.18
CA ASP A 228 15.89 15.22 21.03
C ASP A 228 16.73 15.36 19.73
N GLU A 229 17.62 16.35 19.68
CA GLU A 229 18.54 16.61 18.56
C GLU A 229 19.99 16.16 18.85
N SER A 230 20.19 15.30 19.86
CA SER A 230 21.50 14.78 20.22
C SER A 230 22.10 13.93 19.10
N ASP A 231 23.40 14.11 18.84
CA ASP A 231 24.18 13.26 17.93
C ASP A 231 24.25 11.79 18.39
N VAL A 232 24.01 11.54 19.69
CA VAL A 232 23.96 10.20 20.29
C VAL A 232 22.54 9.90 20.75
N GLY A 233 21.95 8.84 20.19
CA GLY A 233 20.66 8.29 20.61
C GLY A 233 20.81 7.11 21.57
N TYR A 234 19.76 6.83 22.33
CA TYR A 234 19.73 5.75 23.32
C TYR A 234 18.49 4.87 23.11
N ILE A 235 18.68 3.55 23.18
CA ILE A 235 17.61 2.56 23.21
C ILE A 235 17.65 1.93 24.61
N LEU A 236 16.56 2.08 25.36
CA LEU A 236 16.49 1.68 26.76
C LEU A 236 15.46 0.56 26.95
N GLU A 237 15.82 -0.47 27.73
CA GLU A 237 14.87 -1.39 28.34
C GLU A 237 14.76 -1.01 29.83
N VAL A 238 13.57 -0.62 30.27
CA VAL A 238 13.34 -0.02 31.60
C VAL A 238 12.08 -0.57 32.25
N ASP A 239 12.07 -0.56 33.57
CA ASP A 239 10.85 -0.72 34.36
C ASP A 239 10.18 0.65 34.53
N LEU A 240 8.90 0.75 34.17
CA LEU A 240 8.12 1.98 34.29
C LEU A 240 7.13 1.87 35.45
N HIS A 241 7.12 2.90 36.30
CA HIS A 241 6.01 3.10 37.23
C HIS A 241 4.92 3.93 36.53
N TYR A 242 3.72 3.37 36.41
CA TYR A 242 2.58 4.06 35.80
C TYR A 242 1.52 4.45 36.85
N PRO A 243 1.45 5.74 37.25
CA PRO A 243 0.59 6.19 38.35
C PRO A 243 -0.90 5.87 38.13
N LEU A 244 -1.56 5.37 39.19
CA LEU A 244 -2.94 4.90 39.15
C LEU A 244 -3.94 6.00 38.72
N GLU A 245 -3.67 7.24 39.11
CA GLU A 245 -4.48 8.40 38.77
C GLU A 245 -4.53 8.69 37.26
N LEU A 246 -3.56 8.21 36.49
CA LEU A 246 -3.51 8.41 35.03
C LEU A 246 -4.26 7.33 34.24
N HIS A 247 -4.57 6.19 34.86
CA HIS A 247 -5.11 5.02 34.16
C HIS A 247 -6.43 5.33 33.46
N SER A 248 -7.35 6.02 34.15
CA SER A 248 -8.65 6.39 33.58
C SER A 248 -8.51 7.39 32.42
N THR A 249 -7.63 8.37 32.58
CA THR A 249 -7.43 9.46 31.60
C THR A 249 -6.75 8.96 30.33
N HIS A 250 -5.83 7.99 30.45
CA HIS A 250 -5.07 7.44 29.32
C HIS A 250 -5.67 6.16 28.76
N ASN A 251 -6.87 5.74 29.20
CA ASN A 251 -7.50 4.50 28.77
C ASN A 251 -7.72 4.43 27.24
N ASP A 252 -7.90 5.59 26.60
CA ASP A 252 -8.16 5.69 25.16
C ASP A 252 -6.88 5.64 24.31
N LEU A 253 -5.75 6.09 24.87
CA LEU A 253 -4.43 6.06 24.24
C LEU A 253 -3.34 5.86 25.31
N PRO A 254 -3.16 4.62 25.78
CA PRO A 254 -2.21 4.31 26.83
C PRO A 254 -0.76 4.37 26.33
N PHE A 255 0.16 4.80 27.21
CA PHE A 255 1.59 4.87 26.90
C PHE A 255 2.28 3.51 27.07
N CYS A 256 3.35 3.32 26.29
CA CYS A 256 4.24 2.15 26.36
C CYS A 256 3.53 0.77 26.36
N PRO A 257 2.57 0.50 25.46
CA PRO A 257 1.86 -0.76 25.48
C PRO A 257 2.77 -1.94 25.10
N GLU A 258 2.64 -3.03 25.84
CA GLU A 258 3.35 -4.26 25.59
C GLU A 258 2.64 -5.11 24.54
N ASN A 259 3.43 -5.82 23.72
CA ASN A 259 2.90 -6.73 22.72
C ASN A 259 2.71 -8.12 23.33
N ILE A 260 1.56 -8.35 23.96
CA ILE A 260 1.27 -9.58 24.71
C ILE A 260 0.02 -10.29 24.20
N LEU A 261 -0.09 -11.59 24.50
CA LEU A 261 -1.32 -12.33 24.23
C LEU A 261 -2.38 -11.94 25.28
N PRO A 262 -3.57 -11.44 24.88
CA PRO A 262 -4.60 -11.07 25.84
C PRO A 262 -4.97 -12.23 26.76
N PRO A 263 -5.20 -11.99 28.07
CA PRO A 263 -5.75 -13.00 28.96
C PRO A 263 -7.08 -13.48 28.39
N ARG A 264 -7.19 -14.77 28.04
CA ARG A 264 -8.35 -15.41 27.37
C ARG A 264 -8.47 -15.19 25.85
N ALA A 265 -7.37 -14.87 25.16
CA ALA A 265 -7.39 -14.82 23.70
C ALA A 265 -7.76 -16.19 23.09
N LYS A 266 -8.78 -16.21 22.22
CA LYS A 266 -9.18 -17.41 21.45
C LYS A 266 -8.24 -17.73 20.28
N TYR A 267 -7.36 -16.79 19.94
CA TYR A 267 -6.42 -16.87 18.82
C TYR A 267 -5.01 -16.50 19.30
N LYS A 268 -3.98 -17.01 18.61
CA LYS A 268 -2.55 -16.76 18.94
C LYS A 268 -2.04 -15.37 18.52
N GLN A 269 -2.94 -14.40 18.33
CA GLN A 269 -2.55 -13.05 17.92
C GLN A 269 -2.31 -12.20 19.17
N THR A 270 -1.08 -11.70 19.30
CA THR A 270 -0.73 -10.74 20.34
C THR A 270 -1.36 -9.37 20.04
N LYS A 271 -1.60 -8.58 21.08
CA LYS A 271 -2.15 -7.24 20.99
C LYS A 271 -1.26 -6.29 21.79
N LEU A 272 -1.28 -5.01 21.42
CA LEU A 272 -0.73 -3.96 22.26
C LEU A 272 -1.67 -3.78 23.45
N ILE A 273 -1.19 -4.13 24.64
CA ILE A 273 -1.91 -4.01 25.92
C ILE A 273 -1.06 -3.16 26.86
N PRO A 274 -1.65 -2.16 27.53
CA PRO A 274 -0.97 -1.35 28.54
C PRO A 274 -0.66 -2.11 29.82
#